data_AF-L1M7T8-F1
#
_entry.id   AF-L1M7T8-F1
#
_cell.length_a   1.000
_cell.length_b   1.000
_cell.length_c   1.000
_cell.angle_alpha   90.00
_cell.angle_beta   90.00
_cell.angle_gamma   90.00
#
_symmetry.space_group_name_H-M   'P 1'
#
loop_
_entity.id
_entity.type
_entity.pdbx_description
1 polymer ?
#
loop_
_entity_poly.entity_id
_entity_poly.type
_entity_poly.pdbx_seq_one_letter_code
_entity_poly.pdbx_strand_id
1 'polypeptide(L)'
;MGCTFGIEEEYLLVDLASGRLLYDPPPQVLAACREVFGEHFAPEMFRSQVELVSPVFDSMAQARDFLASRRERLALQLSADGVGLLSAGSHPLGGWSQQRPTAEAHYRQLFEDYRQVARRSVVCGLHVHVGVPAGVDRIAVSNRVRRWLPLLLLLSASSPFWEGQDSGYCSYRRVLCGEWPRMGLPEPLDDWAHYQDYLAWLRSTGSLRTDGDCWWALRPSSRFPTLELRISDACPRLEDGLCIAGLFRQMVEWAIRQPVPGRAPDQQALWREQENYWRAMRLGRRGQFIGEDGSSLTAQQWLTETMDILQPGCAEARDAFSRAGAILLFGSSADHQLTAFALARQSGASEAQALRLVVKGLLDETAGQ
;
A
#
# COMPACT_ATOMS: atom_id res chain seq x y z
N MET A 1 -5.28 8.39 25.13
CA MET A 1 -5.77 8.70 23.78
C MET A 1 -4.91 7.93 22.79
N GLY A 2 -5.51 7.41 21.72
CA GLY A 2 -4.77 6.74 20.64
C GLY A 2 -3.94 7.75 19.83
N CYS A 3 -3.01 7.26 19.03
CA CYS A 3 -2.25 8.10 18.10
C CYS A 3 -3.16 8.60 16.98
N THR A 4 -2.97 9.82 16.50
CA THR A 4 -3.63 10.30 15.28
C THR A 4 -3.06 9.60 14.05
N PHE A 5 -3.80 9.56 12.96
CA PHE A 5 -3.32 8.94 11.72
C PHE A 5 -3.87 9.63 10.47
N GLY A 6 -3.26 9.38 9.32
CA GLY A 6 -3.70 9.84 8.00
C GLY A 6 -3.50 8.72 6.96
N ILE A 7 -4.26 8.78 5.87
CA ILE A 7 -4.27 7.76 4.81
C ILE A 7 -4.08 8.45 3.46
N GLU A 8 -3.22 7.89 2.62
CA GLU A 8 -3.08 8.26 1.21
C GLU A 8 -3.55 7.08 0.35
N GLU A 9 -4.54 7.32 -0.52
CA GLU A 9 -5.03 6.33 -1.49
C GLU A 9 -4.68 6.75 -2.91
N GLU A 10 -3.97 5.88 -3.62
CA GLU A 10 -3.66 6.06 -5.04
C GLU A 10 -4.67 5.29 -5.90
N TYR A 11 -5.15 5.92 -6.98
CA TYR A 11 -6.12 5.34 -7.89
C TYR A 11 -5.66 5.42 -9.34
N LEU A 12 -6.13 4.48 -10.15
CA LEU A 12 -5.95 4.42 -11.59
C LEU A 12 -7.23 4.86 -12.30
N LEU A 13 -7.08 5.67 -13.35
CA LEU A 13 -8.16 6.12 -14.22
C LEU A 13 -8.32 5.16 -15.41
N VAL A 14 -9.50 4.55 -15.52
CA VAL A 14 -9.79 3.46 -16.46
C VAL A 14 -10.88 3.88 -17.44
N ASP A 15 -10.72 3.57 -18.72
CA ASP A 15 -11.78 3.69 -19.72
C ASP A 15 -12.83 2.59 -19.52
N LEU A 16 -14.08 2.95 -19.21
CA LEU A 16 -15.13 1.98 -18.89
C LEU A 16 -15.53 1.10 -20.09
N ALA A 17 -15.37 1.61 -21.33
CA ALA A 17 -15.74 0.87 -22.53
C ALA A 17 -14.76 -0.28 -22.82
N SER A 18 -13.46 -0.04 -22.69
CA SER A 18 -12.41 -1.02 -23.00
C SER A 18 -11.90 -1.77 -21.77
N GLY A 19 -12.09 -1.21 -20.57
CA GLY A 19 -11.54 -1.67 -19.30
C GLY A 19 -10.03 -1.43 -19.17
N ARG A 20 -9.44 -0.52 -19.97
CA ARG A 20 -7.99 -0.27 -19.99
C ARG A 20 -7.65 1.04 -19.28
N LEU A 21 -6.42 1.15 -18.79
CA LEU A 21 -5.89 2.43 -18.29
C LEU A 21 -5.96 3.50 -19.37
N LEU A 22 -6.44 4.69 -19.00
CA LEU A 22 -6.27 5.88 -19.80
C LEU A 22 -4.78 6.22 -19.85
N TYR A 23 -4.17 6.33 -21.03
CA TYR A 23 -2.77 6.74 -21.13
C TYR A 23 -2.60 8.27 -20.99
N ASP A 24 -3.64 9.02 -21.35
CA ASP A 24 -3.71 10.48 -21.26
C ASP A 24 -5.15 10.92 -20.95
N PRO A 25 -5.54 11.04 -19.67
CA PRO A 25 -6.87 11.44 -19.31
C PRO A 25 -7.23 12.83 -19.86
N PRO A 26 -8.47 13.02 -20.35
CA PRO A 26 -8.93 14.34 -20.78
C PRO A 26 -8.83 15.39 -19.65
N PRO A 27 -8.56 16.67 -19.96
CA PRO A 27 -8.42 17.72 -18.94
C PRO A 27 -9.61 17.83 -17.98
N GLN A 28 -10.84 17.60 -18.45
CA GLN A 28 -12.05 17.63 -17.61
C GLN A 28 -12.08 16.52 -16.56
N VAL A 29 -11.52 15.34 -16.86
CA VAL A 29 -11.40 14.22 -15.92
C VAL A 29 -10.48 14.60 -14.76
N LEU A 30 -9.31 15.17 -15.07
CA LEU A 30 -8.38 15.64 -14.05
C LEU A 30 -8.94 16.83 -13.27
N ALA A 31 -9.71 17.71 -13.92
CA ALA A 31 -10.41 18.80 -13.24
C ALA A 31 -11.46 18.27 -12.25
N ALA A 32 -12.23 17.26 -12.63
CA ALA A 32 -13.18 16.58 -11.74
C ALA A 32 -12.47 15.95 -10.54
N CYS A 33 -11.34 15.27 -10.73
CA CYS A 33 -10.54 14.75 -9.61
C CYS A 33 -10.12 15.85 -8.64
N ARG A 34 -9.62 16.98 -9.15
CA ARG A 34 -9.21 18.14 -8.34
C ARG A 34 -10.39 18.78 -7.61
N GLU A 35 -11.55 18.85 -8.25
CA GLU A 35 -12.78 19.38 -7.65
C GLU A 35 -13.28 18.49 -6.50
N VAL A 36 -13.39 17.18 -6.75
CA VAL A 36 -13.92 16.24 -5.75
C VAL A 36 -12.98 16.08 -4.57
N PHE A 37 -11.67 15.98 -4.81
CA PHE A 37 -10.69 15.83 -3.73
C PHE A 37 -10.36 17.17 -3.06
N GLY A 38 -10.45 18.29 -3.78
CA GLY A 38 -10.20 19.63 -3.25
C GLY A 38 -8.75 19.78 -2.79
N GLU A 39 -8.56 20.26 -1.56
CA GLU A 39 -7.22 20.42 -0.95
C GLU A 39 -6.50 19.08 -0.68
N HIS A 40 -7.23 17.96 -0.76
CA HIS A 40 -6.71 16.61 -0.57
C HIS A 40 -6.23 15.96 -1.88
N PHE A 41 -6.34 16.67 -3.01
CA PHE A 41 -5.83 16.18 -4.27
C PHE A 41 -4.30 16.26 -4.29
N ALA A 42 -3.65 15.14 -4.59
CA ALA A 42 -2.25 15.12 -4.97
C ALA A 42 -2.07 14.53 -6.39
N PRO A 43 -1.20 15.13 -7.21
CA PRO A 43 -0.79 14.59 -8.49
C PRO A 43 0.16 13.41 -8.26
N GLU A 44 0.06 12.38 -9.10
CA GLU A 44 0.94 11.22 -9.03
C GLU A 44 1.89 11.15 -10.24
N MET A 45 2.84 10.21 -10.24
CA MET A 45 3.90 10.06 -11.24
C MET A 45 3.39 9.96 -12.68
N PHE A 46 2.23 9.35 -12.89
CA PHE A 46 1.57 9.25 -14.19
C PHE A 46 0.27 10.03 -14.23
N ARG A 47 -0.05 10.60 -15.39
CA ARG A 47 -1.31 11.36 -15.58
C ARG A 47 -2.56 10.52 -15.38
N SER A 48 -2.44 9.20 -15.51
CA SER A 48 -3.50 8.22 -15.32
C SER A 48 -3.70 7.80 -13.87
N GLN A 49 -2.92 8.39 -12.96
CA GLN A 49 -3.02 8.18 -11.53
C GLN A 49 -3.43 9.47 -10.82
N VAL A 50 -4.22 9.31 -9.76
CA VAL A 50 -4.60 10.38 -8.85
C VAL A 50 -4.46 9.90 -7.43
N GLU A 51 -4.03 10.79 -6.53
CA GLU A 51 -3.84 10.48 -5.12
C GLU A 51 -4.79 11.32 -4.27
N LEU A 52 -5.40 10.67 -3.28
CA LEU A 52 -6.19 11.30 -2.23
C LEU A 52 -5.38 11.29 -0.93
N VAL A 53 -4.95 12.47 -0.46
CA VAL A 53 -4.23 12.66 0.79
C VAL A 53 -5.20 13.14 1.88
N SER A 54 -5.55 12.28 2.81
CA SER A 54 -6.58 12.56 3.81
C SER A 54 -6.20 13.68 4.81
N PRO A 55 -7.19 14.25 5.52
CA PRO A 55 -6.95 14.91 6.79
C PRO A 55 -6.31 13.99 7.83
N VAL A 56 -5.95 14.56 8.97
CA VAL A 56 -5.60 13.80 10.17
C VAL A 56 -6.87 13.35 10.88
N PHE A 57 -6.91 12.07 11.25
CA PHE A 57 -8.03 11.41 11.92
C PHE A 57 -7.68 11.00 13.36
N ASP A 58 -8.69 11.03 14.22
CA ASP A 58 -8.66 10.51 15.59
C ASP A 58 -9.33 9.14 15.71
N SER A 59 -10.23 8.79 14.78
CA SER A 59 -11.01 7.54 14.80
C SER A 59 -11.12 6.90 13.41
N MET A 60 -11.35 5.59 13.39
CA MET A 60 -11.58 4.84 12.15
C MET A 60 -12.90 5.24 11.48
N ALA A 61 -13.89 5.69 12.26
CA ALA A 61 -15.16 6.19 11.74
C ALA A 61 -14.98 7.45 10.90
N GLN A 62 -14.18 8.42 11.37
CA GLN A 62 -13.85 9.63 10.60
C GLN A 62 -13.16 9.29 9.27
N ALA A 63 -12.20 8.36 9.31
CA ALA A 63 -11.49 7.90 8.11
C ALA A 63 -12.45 7.23 7.12
N ARG A 64 -13.34 6.35 7.62
CA ARG A 64 -14.35 5.67 6.81
C ARG A 64 -15.26 6.66 6.09
N ASP A 65 -15.87 7.58 6.83
CA ASP A 65 -16.84 8.53 6.29
C ASP A 65 -16.20 9.44 5.23
N PHE A 66 -14.97 9.91 5.51
CA PHE A 66 -14.22 10.74 4.57
C PHE A 66 -13.89 9.97 3.28
N LEU A 67 -13.27 8.80 3.38
CA LEU A 67 -12.82 8.04 2.21
C LEU A 67 -14.01 7.52 1.39
N ALA A 68 -15.06 7.00 2.04
CA ALA A 68 -16.28 6.56 1.37
C ALA A 68 -16.91 7.69 0.56
N SER A 69 -17.08 8.87 1.17
CA SER A 69 -17.66 10.04 0.49
C SER A 69 -16.83 10.50 -0.71
N ARG A 70 -15.49 10.45 -0.62
CA ARG A 70 -14.60 10.86 -1.72
C ARG A 70 -14.61 9.84 -2.86
N ARG A 71 -14.53 8.55 -2.54
CA ARG A 71 -14.62 7.45 -3.52
C ARG A 71 -15.95 7.47 -4.27
N GLU A 72 -17.07 7.55 -3.56
CA GLU A 72 -18.42 7.57 -4.14
C GLU A 72 -18.62 8.77 -5.09
N ARG A 73 -18.31 9.98 -4.62
CA ARG A 73 -18.48 11.19 -5.43
C ARG A 73 -17.59 11.18 -6.66
N LEU A 74 -16.34 10.74 -6.53
CA LEU A 74 -15.42 10.70 -7.66
C LEU A 74 -15.87 9.64 -8.68
N ALA A 75 -16.23 8.44 -8.23
CA ALA A 75 -16.74 7.39 -9.10
C ALA A 75 -18.00 7.86 -9.87
N LEU A 76 -18.93 8.52 -9.19
CA LEU A 76 -20.13 9.07 -9.82
C LEU A 76 -19.78 10.13 -10.88
N GLN A 77 -18.95 11.11 -10.53
CA GLN A 77 -18.60 12.20 -11.44
C GLN A 77 -17.82 11.70 -12.66
N LEU A 78 -16.87 10.78 -12.49
CA LEU A 78 -16.07 10.22 -13.59
C LEU A 78 -16.91 9.33 -14.52
N SER A 79 -17.91 8.62 -13.99
CA SER A 79 -18.74 7.72 -14.79
C SER A 79 -19.51 8.46 -15.90
N ALA A 80 -19.85 9.73 -15.70
CA ALA A 80 -20.48 10.58 -16.71
C ALA A 80 -19.60 10.82 -17.95
N ASP A 81 -18.28 10.76 -17.77
CA ASP A 81 -17.27 10.87 -18.83
C ASP A 81 -16.81 9.51 -19.38
N GLY A 82 -17.45 8.41 -18.97
CA GLY A 82 -17.04 7.05 -19.34
C GLY A 82 -15.76 6.58 -18.67
N VAL A 83 -15.37 7.21 -17.54
CA VAL A 83 -14.15 6.89 -16.78
C VAL A 83 -14.48 6.22 -15.46
N GLY A 84 -13.74 5.17 -15.13
CA GLY A 84 -13.81 4.43 -13.88
C GLY A 84 -12.63 4.76 -12.96
N LEU A 85 -12.89 4.71 -11.65
CA LEU A 85 -11.88 4.81 -10.60
C LEU A 85 -11.52 3.40 -10.13
N LEU A 86 -10.25 3.02 -10.20
CA LEU A 86 -9.77 1.69 -9.81
C LEU A 86 -8.67 1.80 -8.75
N SER A 87 -8.88 1.21 -7.58
CA SER A 87 -7.87 1.06 -6.52
C SER A 87 -7.36 -0.38 -6.52
N ALA A 88 -6.11 -0.60 -6.95
CA ALA A 88 -5.43 -1.90 -6.87
C ALA A 88 -3.92 -1.71 -7.07
N GLY A 89 -3.10 -2.61 -6.56
CA GLY A 89 -1.64 -2.50 -6.65
C GLY A 89 -1.12 -2.42 -8.09
N SER A 90 -1.81 -3.06 -9.04
CA SER A 90 -1.55 -2.98 -10.48
C SER A 90 -2.84 -3.07 -11.26
N HIS A 91 -2.85 -2.51 -12.47
CA HIS A 91 -3.96 -2.72 -13.40
C HIS A 91 -3.85 -4.09 -14.09
N PRO A 92 -4.89 -4.95 -14.09
CA PRO A 92 -4.80 -6.30 -14.64
C PRO A 92 -4.38 -6.39 -16.11
N LEU A 93 -4.90 -5.49 -16.97
CA LEU A 93 -4.57 -5.45 -18.40
C LEU A 93 -3.23 -4.73 -18.70
N GLY A 94 -2.55 -4.17 -17.69
CA GLY A 94 -1.33 -3.39 -17.85
C GLY A 94 -1.46 -2.16 -18.77
N GLY A 95 -0.38 -1.85 -19.50
CA GLY A 95 -0.30 -0.70 -20.41
C GLY A 95 0.77 0.34 -20.06
N TRP A 96 1.81 -0.05 -19.30
CA TRP A 96 2.82 0.88 -18.77
C TRP A 96 3.60 1.63 -19.87
N SER A 97 3.91 0.96 -20.99
CA SER A 97 4.74 1.50 -22.06
C SER A 97 4.13 2.69 -22.80
N GLN A 98 2.82 2.87 -22.67
CA GLN A 98 2.05 3.96 -23.29
C GLN A 98 1.77 5.11 -22.31
N GLN A 99 2.01 4.93 -21.02
CA GLN A 99 1.63 5.90 -20.00
C GLN A 99 2.44 7.19 -20.09
N ARG A 100 1.76 8.30 -19.84
CA ARG A 100 2.38 9.63 -19.86
C ARG A 100 2.75 10.09 -18.45
N PRO A 101 4.02 10.46 -18.22
CA PRO A 101 4.44 11.11 -16.98
C PRO A 101 3.68 12.40 -16.74
N THR A 102 3.48 12.75 -15.48
CA THR A 102 3.04 14.08 -15.07
C THR A 102 4.15 15.11 -15.36
N ALA A 103 3.77 16.35 -15.71
CA ALA A 103 4.71 17.39 -16.13
C ALA A 103 5.49 18.04 -14.96
N GLU A 104 5.21 17.62 -13.73
CA GLU A 104 5.83 18.20 -12.53
C GLU A 104 7.33 17.95 -12.47
N ALA A 105 8.06 18.96 -11.99
CA ALA A 105 9.52 18.96 -12.04
C ALA A 105 10.12 17.76 -11.27
N HIS A 106 9.55 17.42 -10.11
CA HIS A 106 9.99 16.28 -9.31
C HIS A 106 9.87 14.96 -10.08
N TYR A 107 8.70 14.67 -10.67
CA TYR A 107 8.50 13.45 -11.44
C TYR A 107 9.37 13.40 -12.70
N ARG A 108 9.47 14.50 -13.46
CA ARG A 108 10.38 14.56 -14.62
C ARG A 108 11.80 14.13 -14.26
N GLN A 109 12.29 14.57 -13.11
CA GLN A 109 13.60 14.18 -12.62
C GLN A 109 13.69 12.67 -12.30
N LEU A 110 12.67 12.08 -11.68
CA LEU A 110 12.64 10.63 -11.43
C LEU A 110 12.71 9.82 -12.74
N PHE A 111 12.00 10.25 -13.78
CA PHE A 111 12.07 9.59 -15.09
C PHE A 111 13.44 9.72 -15.76
N GLU A 112 14.15 10.82 -15.51
CA GLU A 112 15.52 11.02 -15.98
C GLU A 112 16.52 10.15 -15.21
N ASP A 113 16.42 10.11 -13.87
CA ASP A 113 17.37 9.44 -13.00
C ASP A 113 17.21 7.90 -13.06
N TYR A 114 15.97 7.39 -13.09
CA TYR A 114 15.67 5.96 -12.96
C TYR A 114 15.19 5.28 -14.25
N ARG A 115 14.92 6.06 -15.31
CA ARG A 115 14.67 5.58 -16.68
C ARG A 115 13.57 4.50 -16.74
N GLN A 116 13.94 3.26 -17.06
CA GLN A 116 12.98 2.17 -17.24
C GLN A 116 12.30 1.73 -15.95
N VAL A 117 13.00 1.86 -14.81
CA VAL A 117 12.41 1.57 -13.49
C VAL A 117 11.24 2.52 -13.23
N ALA A 118 11.43 3.82 -13.45
CA ALA A 118 10.34 4.80 -13.37
C ALA A 118 9.21 4.53 -14.36
N ARG A 119 9.53 4.24 -15.63
CA ARG A 119 8.52 3.99 -16.68
C ARG A 119 7.62 2.78 -16.41
N ARG A 120 8.13 1.74 -15.74
CA ARG A 120 7.36 0.53 -15.43
C ARG A 120 6.53 0.68 -14.15
N SER A 121 6.71 1.73 -13.37
CA SER A 121 6.14 1.87 -12.02
C SER A 121 4.73 2.44 -12.01
N VAL A 122 3.87 1.94 -12.90
CA VAL A 122 2.43 2.28 -12.96
C VAL A 122 1.70 1.37 -11.98
N VAL A 123 1.89 1.64 -10.70
CA VAL A 123 1.42 0.84 -9.56
C VAL A 123 0.82 1.76 -8.50
N CYS A 124 -0.17 1.29 -7.75
CA CYS A 124 -0.82 2.07 -6.71
C CYS A 124 -0.60 1.52 -5.30
N GLY A 125 -0.25 2.40 -4.37
CA GLY A 125 -0.09 2.10 -2.95
C GLY A 125 -1.28 2.52 -2.08
N LEU A 126 -1.31 1.96 -0.88
CA LEU A 126 -1.99 2.54 0.27
C LEU A 126 -0.90 2.99 1.25
N HIS A 127 -0.85 4.28 1.57
CA HIS A 127 0.07 4.78 2.59
C HIS A 127 -0.69 5.16 3.86
N VAL A 128 -0.09 4.85 5.02
CA VAL A 128 -0.69 5.16 6.32
C VAL A 128 0.34 5.87 7.18
N HIS A 129 0.02 7.09 7.60
CA HIS A 129 0.80 7.85 8.56
C HIS A 129 0.23 7.65 9.95
N VAL A 130 1.05 7.31 10.94
CA VAL A 130 0.66 7.30 12.36
C VAL A 130 1.53 8.27 13.13
N GLY A 131 0.91 9.18 13.87
CA GLY A 131 1.58 10.17 14.70
C GLY A 131 2.41 9.52 15.80
N VAL A 132 3.65 9.97 15.95
CA VAL A 132 4.54 9.55 17.04
C VAL A 132 4.73 10.74 17.98
N PRO A 133 4.43 10.61 19.28
CA PRO A 133 4.55 11.70 20.23
C PRO A 133 5.97 12.27 20.32
N ALA A 134 6.08 13.55 20.64
CA ALA A 134 7.36 14.19 20.92
C ALA A 134 8.10 13.45 22.05
N GLY A 135 9.42 13.29 21.91
CA GLY A 135 10.26 12.56 22.86
C GLY A 135 10.30 11.04 22.65
N VAL A 136 9.46 10.48 21.76
CA VAL A 136 9.55 9.07 21.35
C VAL A 136 10.39 8.96 20.08
N ASP A 137 11.41 8.11 20.12
CA ASP A 137 12.27 7.86 18.97
C ASP A 137 11.53 7.04 17.90
N ARG A 138 11.34 7.64 16.72
CA ARG A 138 10.67 7.00 15.56
C ARG A 138 11.44 5.81 15.01
N ILE A 139 12.76 5.75 15.16
CA ILE A 139 13.58 4.60 14.77
C ILE A 139 13.38 3.45 15.73
N ALA A 140 13.33 3.71 17.04
CA ALA A 140 13.02 2.68 18.02
C ALA A 140 11.60 2.10 17.85
N VAL A 141 10.65 2.91 17.40
CA VAL A 141 9.30 2.45 17.01
C VAL A 141 9.36 1.65 15.71
N SER A 142 10.04 2.15 14.68
CA SER A 142 10.21 1.48 13.38
C SER A 142 10.83 0.09 13.52
N ASN A 143 11.91 -0.04 14.32
CA ASN A 143 12.60 -1.31 14.59
C ASN A 143 11.70 -2.37 15.21
N ARG A 144 10.65 -1.97 15.92
CA ARG A 144 9.65 -2.90 16.48
C ARG A 144 8.57 -3.27 15.48
N VAL A 145 8.12 -2.28 14.71
CA VAL A 145 6.96 -2.44 13.83
C VAL A 145 7.34 -3.21 12.56
N ARG A 146 8.58 -3.07 12.08
CA ARG A 146 9.09 -3.69 10.84
C ARG A 146 8.78 -5.18 10.68
N ARG A 147 8.77 -5.95 11.78
CA ARG A 147 8.50 -7.39 11.77
C ARG A 147 7.12 -7.76 11.23
N TRP A 148 6.14 -6.85 11.31
CA TRP A 148 4.77 -7.07 10.83
C TRP A 148 4.52 -6.53 9.42
N LEU A 149 5.50 -5.89 8.78
CA LEU A 149 5.32 -5.38 7.42
C LEU A 149 4.89 -6.45 6.41
N PRO A 150 5.45 -7.69 6.42
CA PRO A 150 4.97 -8.71 5.50
C PRO A 150 3.54 -9.18 5.79
N LEU A 151 3.09 -9.14 7.05
CA LEU A 151 1.71 -9.43 7.41
C LEU A 151 0.74 -8.36 6.86
N LEU A 152 1.11 -7.08 6.94
CA LEU A 152 0.31 -6.01 6.33
C LEU A 152 0.30 -6.13 4.79
N LEU A 153 1.44 -6.52 4.19
CA LEU A 153 1.53 -6.75 2.75
C LEU A 153 0.59 -7.86 2.28
N LEU A 154 0.65 -9.06 2.88
CA LEU A 154 -0.18 -10.19 2.44
C LEU A 154 -1.68 -9.92 2.60
N LEU A 155 -2.07 -9.11 3.59
CA LEU A 155 -3.47 -8.70 3.81
C LEU A 155 -3.93 -7.70 2.74
N SER A 156 -3.05 -6.78 2.33
CA SER A 156 -3.35 -5.75 1.33
C SER A 156 -3.24 -6.22 -0.13
N ALA A 157 -2.65 -7.41 -0.37
CA ALA A 157 -2.26 -7.87 -1.70
C ALA A 157 -3.41 -7.79 -2.72
N SER A 158 -3.18 -7.04 -3.81
CA SER A 158 -4.20 -6.74 -4.82
C SER A 158 -3.63 -6.62 -6.23
N SER A 159 -2.42 -7.12 -6.47
CA SER A 159 -1.73 -7.00 -7.76
C SER A 159 -1.23 -8.32 -8.34
N PRO A 160 -2.08 -9.34 -8.55
CA PRO A 160 -1.63 -10.62 -9.09
C PRO A 160 -1.35 -10.60 -10.60
N PHE A 161 -1.95 -9.65 -11.33
CA PHE A 161 -1.81 -9.54 -12.77
C PHE A 161 -0.84 -8.42 -13.17
N TRP A 162 -0.05 -8.66 -14.21
CA TRP A 162 0.81 -7.65 -14.84
C TRP A 162 0.83 -7.85 -16.36
N GLU A 163 0.58 -6.78 -17.11
CA GLU A 163 0.53 -6.82 -18.59
C GLU A 163 -0.39 -7.90 -19.17
N GLY A 164 -1.54 -8.12 -18.50
CA GLY A 164 -2.53 -9.10 -18.92
C GLY A 164 -2.17 -10.55 -18.58
N GLN A 165 -1.13 -10.79 -17.77
CA GLN A 165 -0.70 -12.13 -17.39
C GLN A 165 -0.80 -12.33 -15.88
N ASP A 166 -1.17 -13.54 -15.45
CA ASP A 166 -0.95 -13.97 -14.07
C ASP A 166 0.56 -13.96 -13.81
N SER A 167 1.01 -13.03 -12.98
CA SER A 167 2.44 -12.83 -12.69
C SER A 167 3.02 -13.94 -11.82
N GLY A 168 2.16 -14.76 -11.20
CA GLY A 168 2.52 -15.69 -10.16
C GLY A 168 2.75 -15.05 -8.80
N TYR A 169 2.69 -13.73 -8.63
CA TYR A 169 2.78 -13.05 -7.34
C TYR A 169 1.39 -12.65 -6.83
N CYS A 170 1.23 -12.48 -5.51
CA CYS A 170 0.01 -11.86 -4.95
C CYS A 170 0.13 -10.34 -4.92
N SER A 171 1.35 -9.82 -4.73
CA SER A 171 1.67 -8.40 -4.89
C SER A 171 2.80 -8.23 -5.90
N TYR A 172 2.45 -8.03 -7.18
CA TYR A 172 3.43 -7.69 -8.21
C TYR A 172 3.92 -6.24 -8.09
N ARG A 173 3.14 -5.35 -7.46
CA ARG A 173 3.60 -4.00 -7.10
C ARG A 173 4.91 -4.06 -6.35
N ARG A 174 5.04 -4.96 -5.37
CA ARG A 174 6.26 -5.10 -4.57
C ARG A 174 7.45 -5.71 -5.33
N VAL A 175 7.19 -6.45 -6.40
CA VAL A 175 8.23 -6.88 -7.35
C VAL A 175 8.81 -5.65 -8.07
N LEU A 176 7.93 -4.78 -8.60
CA LEU A 176 8.35 -3.54 -9.28
C LEU A 176 9.02 -2.55 -8.34
N CYS A 177 8.49 -2.38 -7.12
CA CYS A 177 9.15 -1.58 -6.09
C CYS A 177 10.58 -2.09 -5.79
N GLY A 178 10.83 -3.40 -5.90
CA GLY A 178 12.17 -3.97 -5.71
C GLY A 178 13.22 -3.53 -6.73
N GLU A 179 12.81 -3.00 -7.89
CA GLU A 179 13.72 -2.42 -8.88
C GLU A 179 14.23 -1.01 -8.47
N TRP A 180 13.56 -0.35 -7.52
CA TRP A 180 13.96 0.96 -7.01
C TRP A 180 15.00 0.84 -5.89
N PRO A 181 15.99 1.75 -5.84
CA PRO A 181 16.91 1.77 -4.72
C PRO A 181 16.17 2.14 -3.44
N ARG A 182 16.45 1.40 -2.36
CA ARG A 182 15.94 1.67 -1.00
C ARG A 182 14.41 1.68 -0.91
N MET A 183 13.69 1.04 -1.82
CA MET A 183 12.23 0.87 -1.71
C MET A 183 11.83 -0.44 -1.01
N GLY A 184 12.79 -1.16 -0.43
CA GLY A 184 12.59 -2.40 0.33
C GLY A 184 12.23 -2.20 1.81
N LEU A 185 12.41 -3.24 2.61
CA LEU A 185 12.30 -3.14 4.08
C LEU A 185 13.33 -2.12 4.62
N PRO A 186 13.02 -1.37 5.69
CA PRO A 186 13.99 -0.45 6.27
C PRO A 186 15.21 -1.20 6.81
N GLU A 187 16.34 -0.51 7.01
CA GLU A 187 17.47 -1.06 7.77
C GLU A 187 17.30 -0.77 9.27
N PRO A 188 17.71 -1.67 10.18
CA PRO A 188 17.72 -1.35 11.59
C PRO A 188 18.79 -0.31 11.89
N LEU A 189 18.40 0.73 12.61
CA LEU A 189 19.31 1.79 13.08
C LEU A 189 19.12 1.95 14.58
N ASP A 190 20.15 2.42 15.29
CA ASP A 190 20.10 2.47 16.76
C ASP A 190 19.09 3.51 17.26
N ASP A 191 19.08 4.69 16.64
CA ASP A 191 18.26 5.82 17.04
C ASP A 191 18.03 6.83 15.90
N TRP A 192 17.30 7.90 16.22
CA TRP A 192 17.06 9.02 15.31
C TRP A 192 18.35 9.68 14.80
N ALA A 193 19.40 9.80 15.63
CA ALA A 193 20.65 10.44 15.23
C ALA A 193 21.35 9.61 14.13
N HIS A 194 21.42 8.30 14.30
CA HIS A 194 21.96 7.39 13.27
C HIS A 194 21.18 7.45 11.96
N TYR A 195 19.85 7.65 12.01
CA TYR A 195 19.06 7.88 10.81
C TYR A 195 19.40 9.20 10.12
N GLN A 196 19.62 10.27 10.89
CA GLN A 196 20.06 11.55 10.32
C GLN A 196 21.46 11.44 9.70
N ASP A 197 22.37 10.71 10.33
CA ASP A 197 23.71 10.45 9.80
C ASP A 197 23.65 9.62 8.51
N TYR A 198 22.80 8.59 8.48
CA TYR A 198 22.55 7.78 7.28
C TYR A 198 22.06 8.64 6.10
N LEU A 199 21.07 9.52 6.33
CA LEU A 199 20.57 10.43 5.30
C LEU A 199 21.61 11.49 4.90
N ALA A 200 22.39 12.02 5.86
CA ALA A 200 23.46 12.97 5.58
C ALA A 200 24.55 12.35 4.71
N TRP A 201 24.95 11.10 4.99
CA TRP A 201 25.92 10.36 4.17
C TRP A 201 25.41 10.08 2.76
N LEU A 202 24.15 9.66 2.60
CA LEU A 202 23.58 9.46 1.28
C LEU A 202 23.46 10.76 0.48
N ARG A 203 23.17 11.89 1.14
CA ARG A 203 23.15 13.20 0.47
C ARG A 203 24.55 13.67 0.09
N SER A 204 25.54 13.52 0.97
CA SER A 204 26.92 13.95 0.70
C SER A 204 27.57 13.19 -0.45
N THR A 205 27.09 11.99 -0.75
CA THR A 205 27.52 11.16 -1.89
C THR A 205 26.67 11.34 -3.15
N GLY A 206 25.63 12.17 -3.12
CA GLY A 206 24.70 12.37 -4.24
C GLY A 206 23.71 11.21 -4.45
N SER A 207 23.62 10.26 -3.51
CA SER A 207 22.70 9.11 -3.58
C SER A 207 21.24 9.47 -3.27
N LEU A 208 21.03 10.57 -2.53
CA LEU A 208 19.72 11.19 -2.26
C LEU A 208 19.77 12.67 -2.62
N ARG A 209 18.70 13.20 -3.22
CA ARG A 209 18.56 14.64 -3.48
C ARG A 209 17.82 15.30 -2.32
N THR A 210 16.80 14.62 -1.80
CA THR A 210 16.05 15.01 -0.61
C THR A 210 15.88 13.83 0.34
N ASP A 211 15.59 14.12 1.61
CA ASP A 211 15.30 13.09 2.61
C ASP A 211 14.07 12.23 2.22
N GLY A 212 13.16 12.79 1.40
CA GLY A 212 11.99 12.10 0.85
C GLY A 212 12.29 11.01 -0.17
N ASP A 213 13.50 11.00 -0.75
CA ASP A 213 13.94 10.00 -1.74
C ASP A 213 14.41 8.68 -1.07
N CYS A 214 14.28 8.58 0.26
CA CYS A 214 14.38 7.32 0.99
C CYS A 214 13.00 6.65 1.00
N TRP A 215 12.79 5.70 0.09
CA TRP A 215 11.49 5.07 -0.16
C TRP A 215 11.22 3.80 0.64
N TRP A 216 11.82 3.64 1.82
CA TRP A 216 11.63 2.45 2.65
C TRP A 216 10.15 2.12 2.83
N ALA A 217 9.85 0.82 2.85
CA ALA A 217 8.51 0.26 3.02
C ALA A 217 7.84 0.66 4.36
N LEU A 218 8.65 1.13 5.31
CA LEU A 218 8.27 1.82 6.53
C LEU A 218 9.31 2.92 6.77
N ARG A 219 8.88 4.18 6.84
CA ARG A 219 9.83 5.30 7.02
C ARG A 219 9.35 6.32 8.03
N PRO A 220 10.25 6.95 8.79
CA PRO A 220 9.93 8.20 9.45
C PRO A 220 9.66 9.28 8.40
N SER A 221 8.51 9.96 8.48
CA SER A 221 8.21 11.05 7.55
C SER A 221 9.17 12.23 7.77
N SER A 222 9.70 12.78 6.69
CA SER A 222 10.52 13.99 6.72
C SER A 222 9.70 15.27 6.94
N ARG A 223 8.40 15.23 6.63
CA ARG A 223 7.49 16.37 6.69
C ARG A 223 6.63 16.38 7.96
N PHE A 224 6.24 15.21 8.44
CA PHE A 224 5.34 15.08 9.59
C PHE A 224 6.01 14.26 10.71
N PRO A 225 5.65 14.49 11.99
CA PRO A 225 6.13 13.68 13.12
C PRO A 225 5.42 12.32 13.17
N THR A 226 5.47 11.59 12.05
CA THR A 226 4.77 10.31 11.87
C THR A 226 5.74 9.21 11.47
N LEU A 227 5.30 7.97 11.66
CA LEU A 227 5.83 6.82 10.95
C LEU A 227 4.88 6.47 9.80
N GLU A 228 5.41 6.24 8.62
CA GLU A 228 4.66 6.08 7.37
C GLU A 228 4.83 4.67 6.81
N LEU A 229 3.72 3.94 6.70
CA LEU A 229 3.63 2.64 6.06
C LEU A 229 3.52 2.81 4.54
N ARG A 230 4.38 2.14 3.77
CA ARG A 230 4.40 2.22 2.30
C ARG A 230 4.40 0.85 1.59
N ILE A 231 4.44 -0.22 2.37
CA ILE A 231 4.52 -1.59 1.84
C ILE A 231 3.23 -2.04 1.18
N SER A 232 2.07 -1.54 1.61
CA SER A 232 0.78 -2.06 1.19
C SER A 232 0.45 -1.74 -0.25
N ASP A 233 -0.21 -2.68 -0.93
CA ASP A 233 -0.88 -2.39 -2.20
C ASP A 233 -2.12 -1.52 -1.93
N ALA A 234 -2.56 -0.77 -2.93
CA ALA A 234 -3.86 -0.11 -2.89
C ALA A 234 -4.99 -1.15 -2.72
N CYS A 235 -5.99 -0.85 -1.88
CA CYS A 235 -7.08 -1.77 -1.57
C CYS A 235 -8.35 -1.39 -2.35
N PRO A 236 -8.91 -2.29 -3.20
CA PRO A 236 -10.15 -2.03 -3.91
C PRO A 236 -11.29 -1.79 -2.92
N ARG A 237 -11.49 -2.70 -1.96
CA ARG A 237 -12.49 -2.53 -0.90
C ARG A 237 -11.97 -1.57 0.16
N LEU A 238 -12.75 -0.53 0.46
CA LEU A 238 -12.43 0.45 1.50
C LEU A 238 -12.16 -0.20 2.86
N GLU A 239 -12.97 -1.20 3.24
CA GLU A 239 -12.82 -1.91 4.51
C GLU A 239 -11.47 -2.60 4.69
N ASP A 240 -10.86 -3.06 3.59
CA ASP A 240 -9.53 -3.69 3.65
C ASP A 240 -8.46 -2.63 3.89
N GLY A 241 -8.57 -1.45 3.25
CA GLY A 241 -7.68 -0.32 3.51
C GLY A 241 -7.78 0.19 4.95
N LEU A 242 -9.00 0.31 5.48
CA LEU A 242 -9.23 0.68 6.88
C LEU A 242 -8.68 -0.39 7.85
N CYS A 243 -8.79 -1.67 7.52
CA CYS A 243 -8.18 -2.75 8.28
C CYS A 243 -6.66 -2.59 8.37
N ILE A 244 -5.97 -2.34 7.25
CA ILE A 244 -4.52 -2.09 7.24
C ILE A 244 -4.16 -0.89 8.11
N ALA A 245 -4.88 0.22 7.97
CA ALA A 245 -4.63 1.43 8.76
C ALA A 245 -4.83 1.19 10.26
N GLY A 246 -5.91 0.50 10.66
CA GLY A 246 -6.20 0.16 12.05
C GLY A 246 -5.15 -0.77 12.67
N LEU A 247 -4.72 -1.80 11.95
CA LEU A 247 -3.65 -2.70 12.39
C LEU A 247 -2.32 -1.95 12.56
N PHE A 248 -1.94 -1.14 11.57
CA PHE A 248 -0.69 -0.39 11.62
C PHE A 248 -0.69 0.63 12.77
N ARG A 249 -1.79 1.36 12.96
CA ARG A 249 -1.98 2.25 14.13
C ARG A 249 -1.80 1.50 15.44
N GLN A 250 -2.41 0.31 15.58
CA GLN A 250 -2.27 -0.51 16.78
C GLN A 250 -0.83 -1.02 17.00
N MET A 251 -0.12 -1.40 15.94
CA MET A 251 1.29 -1.81 16.00
C MET A 251 2.19 -0.66 16.49
N VAL A 252 1.98 0.55 15.96
CA VAL A 252 2.73 1.75 16.35
C VAL A 252 2.43 2.15 17.80
N GLU A 253 1.15 2.17 18.19
CA GLU A 253 0.75 2.48 19.57
C GLU A 253 1.30 1.46 20.58
N TRP A 254 1.35 0.18 20.21
CA TRP A 254 1.98 -0.84 21.05
C TRP A 254 3.48 -0.59 21.17
N ALA A 255 4.16 -0.27 20.07
CA ALA A 255 5.60 -0.02 20.04
C ALA A 255 6.00 1.21 20.86
N ILE A 256 5.19 2.28 20.84
CA ILE A 256 5.38 3.50 21.65
C ILE A 256 5.31 3.19 23.16
N ARG A 257 4.45 2.24 23.57
CA ARG A 257 4.25 1.89 24.99
C ARG A 257 5.36 0.99 25.57
N GLN A 258 6.29 0.50 24.75
CA GLN A 258 7.31 -0.43 25.23
C GLN A 258 8.40 0.30 26.05
N PRO A 259 8.77 -0.20 27.24
CA PRO A 259 9.52 0.54 28.27
C PRO A 259 11.02 0.76 28.00
N VAL A 260 11.58 0.30 26.88
CA VAL A 260 13.05 0.29 26.63
C VAL A 260 13.30 0.72 25.19
N PRO A 261 14.45 1.30 24.79
CA PRO A 261 14.85 1.28 23.38
C PRO A 261 14.92 -0.18 22.94
N GLY A 262 14.19 -0.56 21.89
CA GLY A 262 14.20 -1.94 21.42
C GLY A 262 15.64 -2.29 21.08
N ARG A 263 16.18 -3.38 21.66
CA ARG A 263 17.45 -3.91 21.17
C ARG A 263 17.31 -4.04 19.65
N ALA A 264 18.29 -3.53 18.91
CA ALA A 264 18.31 -3.69 17.46
C ALA A 264 18.04 -5.17 17.13
N PRO A 265 17.18 -5.46 16.13
CA PRO A 265 16.89 -6.84 15.76
C PRO A 265 18.19 -7.57 15.47
N ASP A 266 18.29 -8.80 15.96
CA ASP A 266 19.44 -9.63 15.61
C ASP A 266 19.39 -10.06 14.14
N GLN A 267 20.50 -10.65 13.67
CA GLN A 267 20.62 -11.05 12.28
C GLN A 267 19.56 -12.08 11.86
N GLN A 268 19.14 -12.96 12.77
CA GLN A 268 18.14 -13.98 12.49
C GLN A 268 16.75 -13.35 12.30
N ALA A 269 16.42 -12.31 13.09
CA ALA A 269 15.21 -11.53 12.91
C ALA A 269 15.18 -10.86 11.53
N LEU A 270 16.30 -10.29 11.08
CA LEU A 270 16.40 -9.67 9.75
C LEU A 270 16.24 -10.69 8.61
N TRP A 271 16.86 -11.86 8.72
CA TRP A 271 16.67 -12.94 7.74
C TRP A 271 15.23 -13.43 7.68
N ARG A 272 14.59 -13.59 8.84
CA ARG A 272 13.17 -13.95 8.95
C ARG A 272 12.28 -12.92 8.27
N GLU A 273 12.50 -11.63 8.53
CA GLU A 273 11.72 -10.55 7.92
C GLU A 273 11.84 -10.55 6.40
N GLN A 274 13.05 -10.71 5.88
CA GLN A 274 13.31 -10.74 4.44
C GLN A 274 12.65 -11.95 3.76
N GLU A 275 12.72 -13.12 4.40
CA GLU A 275 12.08 -14.35 3.91
C GLU A 275 10.55 -14.20 3.96
N ASN A 276 9.99 -13.73 5.08
CA ASN A 276 8.56 -13.50 5.21
C ASN A 276 8.05 -12.43 4.23
N TYR A 277 8.85 -11.40 3.92
CA TYR A 277 8.54 -10.41 2.89
C TYR A 277 8.40 -11.05 1.51
N TRP A 278 9.36 -11.88 1.11
CA TRP A 278 9.26 -12.60 -0.15
C TRP A 278 8.04 -13.54 -0.19
N ARG A 279 7.80 -14.30 0.88
CA ARG A 279 6.64 -15.21 0.98
C ARG A 279 5.31 -14.47 0.95
N ALA A 280 5.19 -13.34 1.63
CA ALA A 280 4.00 -12.50 1.61
C ALA A 280 3.72 -11.98 0.19
N MET A 281 4.75 -11.46 -0.46
CA MET A 281 4.67 -10.94 -1.83
C MET A 281 4.27 -12.03 -2.84
N ARG A 282 4.87 -13.23 -2.74
CA ARG A 282 4.69 -14.33 -3.71
C ARG A 282 3.47 -15.20 -3.44
N LEU A 283 3.21 -15.53 -2.18
CA LEU A 283 2.24 -16.56 -1.78
C LEU A 283 1.00 -15.97 -1.10
N GLY A 284 1.06 -14.70 -0.68
CA GLY A 284 0.00 -14.04 0.06
C GLY A 284 -0.39 -14.84 1.30
N ARG A 285 -1.69 -14.89 1.60
CA ARG A 285 -2.24 -15.66 2.73
C ARG A 285 -2.02 -17.18 2.67
N ARG A 286 -1.67 -17.72 1.50
CA ARG A 286 -1.41 -19.16 1.30
C ARG A 286 0.03 -19.56 1.66
N GLY A 287 0.86 -18.59 1.99
CA GLY A 287 2.23 -18.81 2.44
C GLY A 287 2.32 -19.45 3.83
N GLN A 288 3.50 -19.99 4.10
CA GLN A 288 3.95 -20.40 5.43
C GLN A 288 5.01 -19.40 5.89
N PHE A 289 4.90 -18.87 7.09
CA PHE A 289 5.73 -17.80 7.61
C PHE A 289 6.60 -18.31 8.74
N ILE A 290 7.77 -17.71 8.92
CA ILE A 290 8.68 -18.08 10.00
C ILE A 290 8.27 -17.28 11.24
N GLY A 291 7.95 -17.98 12.33
CA GLY A 291 7.64 -17.41 13.64
C GLY A 291 8.89 -16.90 14.38
N GLU A 292 8.69 -16.21 15.50
CA GLU A 292 9.82 -15.70 16.30
C GLU A 292 10.70 -16.81 16.89
N ASP A 293 10.09 -17.95 17.22
CA ASP A 293 10.75 -19.18 17.70
C ASP A 293 11.33 -20.05 16.57
N GLY A 294 11.20 -19.62 15.31
CA GLY A 294 11.62 -20.37 14.12
C GLY A 294 10.61 -21.40 13.62
N SER A 295 9.42 -21.48 14.23
CA SER A 295 8.35 -22.36 13.76
C SER A 295 7.79 -21.91 12.40
N SER A 296 7.08 -22.82 11.72
CA SER A 296 6.33 -22.52 10.50
C SER A 296 4.88 -22.21 10.86
N LEU A 297 4.42 -21.01 10.51
CA LEU A 297 3.10 -20.48 10.81
C LEU A 297 2.29 -20.27 9.53
N THR A 298 1.02 -20.67 9.56
CA THR A 298 0.05 -20.13 8.60
C THR A 298 -0.16 -18.63 8.85
N ALA A 299 -0.65 -17.89 7.85
CA ALA A 299 -1.02 -16.48 8.03
C ALA A 299 -2.02 -16.27 9.20
N GLN A 300 -2.92 -17.24 9.40
CA GLN A 300 -3.90 -17.20 10.51
C GLN A 300 -3.22 -17.33 11.87
N GLN A 301 -2.29 -18.27 12.02
CA GLN A 301 -1.51 -18.42 13.26
C GLN A 301 -0.69 -17.17 13.54
N TRP A 302 -0.04 -16.61 12.50
CA TRP A 302 0.74 -15.38 12.65
C TRP A 302 -0.12 -14.17 13.06
N LEU A 303 -1.34 -14.05 12.51
CA LEU A 303 -2.29 -13.01 12.93
C LEU A 303 -2.73 -13.21 14.38
N THR A 304 -3.00 -14.45 14.81
CA THR A 304 -3.34 -14.77 16.20
C THR A 304 -2.20 -14.40 17.15
N GLU A 305 -0.97 -14.82 16.87
CA GLU A 305 0.21 -14.44 17.66
C GLU A 305 0.38 -12.92 17.73
N THR A 306 0.15 -12.22 16.61
CA THR A 306 0.19 -10.76 16.58
C THR A 306 -0.89 -10.14 17.46
N MET A 307 -2.10 -10.71 17.48
CA MET A 307 -3.18 -10.25 18.35
C MET A 307 -2.83 -10.46 19.83
N ASP A 308 -2.23 -11.60 20.17
CA ASP A 308 -1.81 -11.95 21.52
C ASP A 308 -0.69 -11.01 22.02
N ILE A 309 0.24 -10.62 21.14
CA ILE A 309 1.30 -9.65 21.45
C ILE A 309 0.74 -8.24 21.63
N LEU A 310 -0.13 -7.79 20.71
CA LEU A 310 -0.61 -6.41 20.67
C LEU A 310 -1.70 -6.13 21.71
N GLN A 311 -2.45 -7.15 22.13
CA GLN A 311 -3.54 -7.08 23.10
C GLN A 311 -4.49 -5.88 22.84
N PRO A 312 -5.24 -5.88 21.72
CA PRO A 312 -6.02 -4.73 21.28
C PRO A 312 -7.11 -4.33 22.29
N GLY A 313 -6.88 -3.21 22.98
CA GLY A 313 -7.73 -2.75 24.07
C GLY A 313 -9.02 -2.05 23.63
N CYS A 314 -9.02 -1.37 22.48
CA CYS A 314 -10.19 -0.64 21.96
C CYS A 314 -10.99 -1.47 20.93
N ALA A 315 -12.25 -1.08 20.71
CA ALA A 315 -13.12 -1.73 19.73
C ALA A 315 -12.58 -1.63 18.30
N GLU A 316 -12.14 -0.44 17.88
CA GLU A 316 -11.59 -0.22 16.53
C GLU A 316 -10.43 -1.16 16.19
N ALA A 317 -9.52 -1.41 17.16
CA ALA A 317 -8.42 -2.34 16.95
C ALA A 317 -8.91 -3.79 16.82
N ARG A 318 -9.90 -4.21 17.63
CA ARG A 318 -10.50 -5.55 17.51
C ARG A 318 -11.25 -5.73 16.19
N ASP A 319 -11.89 -4.68 15.70
CA ASP A 319 -12.59 -4.71 14.40
C ASP A 319 -11.59 -4.89 13.25
N ALA A 320 -10.43 -4.21 13.32
CA ALA A 320 -9.35 -4.39 12.35
C ALA A 320 -8.80 -5.83 12.35
N PHE A 321 -8.54 -6.43 13.52
CA PHE A 321 -8.16 -7.84 13.61
C PHE A 321 -9.25 -8.79 13.09
N SER A 322 -10.52 -8.50 13.37
CA SER A 322 -11.64 -9.30 12.87
C SER A 322 -11.72 -9.25 11.35
N ARG A 323 -11.53 -8.07 10.75
CA ARG A 323 -11.47 -7.90 9.30
C ARG A 323 -10.26 -8.61 8.70
N ALA A 324 -9.10 -8.55 9.33
CA ALA A 324 -7.92 -9.27 8.90
C ALA A 324 -8.16 -10.79 8.88
N GLY A 325 -8.80 -11.34 9.91
CA GLY A 325 -9.22 -12.75 9.94
C GLY A 325 -10.17 -13.09 8.78
N ALA A 326 -11.12 -12.20 8.47
CA ALA A 326 -12.01 -12.37 7.32
C ALA A 326 -11.25 -12.37 5.97
N ILE A 327 -10.25 -11.50 5.78
CA ILE A 327 -9.38 -11.50 4.60
C ILE A 327 -8.63 -12.84 4.48
N LEU A 328 -8.09 -13.36 5.58
CA LEU A 328 -7.37 -14.64 5.56
C LEU A 328 -8.28 -15.84 5.27
N LEU A 329 -9.52 -15.80 5.76
CA LEU A 329 -10.50 -16.87 5.57
C LEU A 329 -11.13 -16.85 4.17
N PHE A 330 -11.58 -15.67 3.71
CA PHE A 330 -12.35 -15.53 2.48
C PHE A 330 -11.52 -15.09 1.27
N GLY A 331 -10.26 -14.70 1.47
CA GLY A 331 -9.36 -14.25 0.41
C GLY A 331 -9.09 -12.75 0.45
N SER A 332 -7.85 -12.40 0.07
CA SER A 332 -7.43 -11.04 -0.30
C SER A 332 -7.99 -10.64 -1.67
N SER A 333 -7.83 -9.37 -2.04
CA SER A 333 -8.18 -8.94 -3.41
C SER A 333 -7.43 -9.76 -4.46
N ALA A 334 -6.15 -10.07 -4.25
CA ALA A 334 -5.40 -10.92 -5.17
C ALA A 334 -6.04 -12.31 -5.34
N ASP A 335 -6.53 -12.91 -4.25
CA ASP A 335 -7.26 -14.18 -4.32
C ASP A 335 -8.57 -14.04 -5.12
N HIS A 336 -9.36 -13.00 -4.85
CA HIS A 336 -10.64 -12.76 -5.54
C HIS A 336 -10.44 -12.52 -7.04
N GLN A 337 -9.43 -11.74 -7.42
CA GLN A 337 -9.08 -11.51 -8.82
C GLN A 337 -8.69 -12.81 -9.54
N LEU A 338 -7.83 -13.65 -8.93
CA LEU A 338 -7.43 -14.94 -9.49
C LEU A 338 -8.61 -15.91 -9.61
N THR A 339 -9.48 -15.95 -8.59
CA THR A 339 -10.71 -16.77 -8.61
C THR A 339 -11.67 -16.32 -9.70
N ALA A 340 -11.94 -15.01 -9.82
CA ALA A 340 -12.81 -14.45 -10.85
C ALA A 340 -12.29 -14.76 -12.26
N PHE A 341 -10.99 -14.60 -12.48
CA PHE A 341 -10.34 -14.97 -13.74
C PHE A 341 -10.51 -16.46 -14.04
N ALA A 342 -10.20 -17.34 -13.09
CA ALA A 342 -10.30 -18.79 -13.27
C ALA A 342 -11.73 -19.24 -13.59
N LEU A 343 -12.73 -18.70 -12.87
CA LEU A 343 -14.15 -19.01 -13.12
C LEU A 343 -14.61 -18.55 -14.51
N ALA A 344 -14.22 -17.33 -14.93
CA ALA A 344 -14.52 -16.83 -16.26
C ALA A 344 -13.92 -17.73 -17.36
N ARG A 345 -12.66 -18.16 -17.19
CA ARG A 345 -11.99 -19.08 -18.12
C ARG A 345 -12.68 -20.44 -18.17
N GLN A 346 -13.08 -20.98 -17.02
CA GLN A 346 -13.83 -22.26 -16.95
C GLN A 346 -15.20 -22.17 -17.62
N SER A 347 -15.82 -20.98 -17.63
CA SER A 347 -17.08 -20.71 -18.31
C SER A 347 -16.92 -20.38 -19.80
N GLY A 348 -15.72 -20.54 -20.35
CA GLY A 348 -15.44 -20.39 -21.79
C GLY A 348 -15.08 -18.97 -22.24
N ALA A 349 -14.93 -18.01 -21.33
CA ALA A 349 -14.43 -16.68 -21.69
C ALA A 349 -12.99 -16.76 -22.20
N SER A 350 -12.65 -15.99 -23.23
CA SER A 350 -11.25 -15.76 -23.62
C SER A 350 -10.46 -15.06 -22.51
N GLU A 351 -9.13 -15.10 -22.58
CA GLU A 351 -8.26 -14.42 -21.60
C GLU A 351 -8.58 -12.92 -21.46
N ALA A 352 -8.73 -12.23 -22.58
CA ALA A 352 -9.09 -10.81 -22.59
C ALA A 352 -10.46 -10.53 -21.96
N GLN A 353 -11.45 -11.42 -22.19
CA GLN A 353 -12.77 -11.30 -21.56
C GLN A 353 -12.70 -11.56 -20.05
N ALA A 354 -11.95 -12.58 -19.63
CA ALA A 354 -11.76 -12.90 -18.22
C ALA A 354 -11.09 -11.74 -17.46
N LEU A 355 -10.03 -11.13 -18.01
CA LEU A 355 -9.37 -9.97 -17.40
C LEU A 355 -10.28 -8.74 -17.35
N ARG A 356 -11.12 -8.52 -18.36
CA ARG A 356 -12.13 -7.44 -18.30
C ARG A 356 -13.15 -7.66 -17.19
N LEU A 357 -13.54 -8.91 -16.91
CA LEU A 357 -14.41 -9.21 -15.77
C LEU A 357 -13.71 -8.95 -14.43
N VAL A 358 -12.41 -9.26 -14.34
CA VAL A 358 -11.59 -8.89 -13.16
C VAL A 358 -11.56 -7.38 -12.97
N VAL A 359 -11.25 -6.62 -14.04
CA VAL A 359 -11.25 -5.14 -13.99
C VAL A 359 -12.61 -4.61 -13.57
N LYS A 360 -13.71 -5.15 -14.12
CA LYS A 360 -15.06 -4.76 -13.73
C LYS A 360 -15.31 -5.00 -12.24
N GLY A 361 -14.94 -6.15 -11.70
CA GLY A 361 -15.06 -6.44 -10.28
C GLY A 361 -14.29 -5.44 -9.40
N LEU A 362 -13.07 -5.07 -9.81
CA LEU A 362 -12.27 -4.07 -9.09
C LEU A 362 -12.90 -2.67 -9.13
N LEU A 363 -13.50 -2.27 -10.25
CA LEU A 363 -14.23 -1.01 -10.37
C LEU A 363 -15.44 -0.99 -9.45
N ASP A 364 -16.22 -2.06 -9.45
CA ASP A 364 -17.41 -2.21 -8.61
C ASP A 364 -17.01 -2.16 -7.10
N GLU A 365 -15.96 -2.90 -6.71
CA GLU A 365 -15.41 -2.87 -5.34
C GLU A 365 -14.88 -1.49 -4.93
N THR A 366 -14.19 -0.78 -5.84
CA THR A 366 -13.63 0.56 -5.57
C THR A 366 -14.73 1.58 -5.33
N ALA A 367 -15.83 1.48 -6.08
CA ALA A 367 -17.02 2.33 -5.96
C ALA A 367 -17.93 1.96 -4.77
N GLY A 368 -17.67 0.83 -4.09
CA GLY A 368 -18.48 0.35 -2.97
C GLY A 368 -19.81 -0.31 -3.39
N GLN A 369 -19.86 -0.90 -4.59
CA GLN A 369 -21.04 -1.53 -5.18
C GLN A 369 -21.06 -3.06 -5.02
#